data_AF-A0A7X4B957-F1
#
_entry.id   AF-A0A7X4B957-F1
#
_cell.length_a   1.000
_cell.length_b   1.000
_cell.length_c   1.000
_cell.angle_alpha   90.00
_cell.angle_beta   90.00
_cell.angle_gamma   90.00
#
_symmetry.space_group_name_H-M   'P 1'
#
loop_
_entity.id
_entity.type
_entity.pdbx_description
1 polymer ?
#
loop_
_entity_poly.entity_id
_entity_poly.type
_entity_poly.pdbx_seq_one_letter_code
_entity_poly.pdbx_strand_id
1 'polypeptide(L)'
;ELSRKILRYDAIRVTGPVVRGETTDGITLGEGKDGITVGEAKDAISSDKLSAGEKQMLSFLCYNAFSDNTAIFIDEPELSLHQDWQDILLPLLLKQKTGNQFFVATHSEFIYDQFPDKEHILNLEGN
;
A
#
# COMPACT_ATOMS: atom_id res chain seq x y z
N GLU A 1 0.05 -11.50 -9.43
CA GLU A 1 0.75 -12.52 -8.60
C GLU A 1 1.11 -11.95 -7.24
N LEU A 2 1.59 -10.69 -7.20
CA LEU A 2 1.76 -9.91 -5.97
C LEU A 2 0.41 -9.61 -5.29
N SER A 3 -0.64 -9.33 -6.07
CA SER A 3 -2.03 -9.17 -5.57
C SER A 3 -2.47 -10.32 -4.67
N ARG A 4 -2.22 -11.57 -5.09
CA ARG A 4 -2.56 -12.76 -4.28
C ARG A 4 -1.68 -12.91 -3.05
N LYS A 5 -0.43 -12.44 -3.08
CA LYS A 5 0.48 -12.47 -1.93
C LYS A 5 0.08 -11.39 -0.93
N ILE A 6 -0.08 -10.14 -1.36
CA ILE A 6 -0.51 -9.01 -0.52
C ILE A 6 -1.87 -9.30 0.14
N LEU A 7 -2.83 -9.86 -0.59
CA LEU A 7 -4.14 -10.23 -0.04
C LEU A 7 -4.12 -11.46 0.89
N ARG A 8 -3.08 -12.30 0.83
CA ARG A 8 -2.93 -13.47 1.69
C ARG A 8 -2.24 -13.16 3.02
N TYR A 9 -1.40 -12.13 3.05
CA TYR A 9 -0.69 -11.73 4.25
C TYR A 9 -1.41 -10.55 4.89
N ASP A 10 -1.83 -10.71 6.15
CA ASP A 10 -2.56 -9.68 6.90
C ASP A 10 -1.72 -8.43 7.22
N ALA A 11 -0.43 -8.42 6.87
CA ALA A 11 0.47 -7.29 7.03
C ALA A 11 1.65 -7.33 6.03
N ILE A 12 2.00 -6.17 5.46
CA ILE A 12 3.36 -5.95 4.96
C ILE A 12 4.22 -5.54 6.16
N ARG A 13 5.15 -6.42 6.53
CA ARG A 13 6.10 -6.18 7.60
C ARG A 13 7.45 -5.87 6.98
N VAL A 14 7.84 -4.60 6.98
CA VAL A 14 9.16 -4.22 6.49
C VAL A 14 10.17 -4.47 7.60
N THR A 15 10.89 -5.58 7.52
CA THR A 15 11.99 -5.88 8.45
C THR A 15 13.25 -5.18 7.99
N GLY A 16 14.21 -5.00 8.92
CA GLY A 16 15.57 -4.59 8.57
C GLY A 16 16.28 -5.58 7.63
N PRO A 17 17.59 -5.44 7.40
CA PRO A 17 18.32 -6.27 6.44
C PRO A 17 18.05 -7.76 6.68
N VAL A 18 17.59 -8.42 5.63
CA VAL A 18 17.15 -9.82 5.66
C VAL A 18 18.31 -10.72 6.03
N VAL A 19 18.29 -11.29 7.23
CA VAL A 19 19.26 -12.32 7.61
C VAL A 19 18.86 -13.61 6.90
N ARG A 20 19.77 -14.18 6.09
CA ARG A 20 19.53 -15.47 5.41
C ARG A 20 19.12 -16.54 6.43
N GLY A 21 17.87 -16.98 6.37
CA GLY A 21 17.32 -18.03 7.24
C GLY A 21 16.22 -17.57 8.21
N GLU A 22 15.95 -16.26 8.33
CA GLU A 22 14.78 -15.78 9.07
C GLU A 22 13.50 -15.94 8.25
N THR A 23 12.53 -16.68 8.79
CA THR A 23 11.17 -16.71 8.27
C THR A 23 10.38 -15.60 8.94
N THR A 24 10.08 -14.54 8.20
CA THR A 24 9.20 -13.47 8.67
C THR A 24 7.79 -13.73 8.15
N ASP A 25 6.78 -13.73 9.02
CA ASP A 25 5.38 -13.67 8.60
C ASP A 25 5.13 -12.30 7.95
N GLY A 26 5.30 -12.22 6.63
CA GLY A 26 5.10 -10.99 5.87
C GLY A 26 5.84 -10.93 4.55
N ILE A 27 5.75 -9.78 3.88
CA ILE A 27 6.45 -9.47 2.65
C ILE A 27 7.79 -8.81 3.00
N THR A 28 8.89 -9.48 2.69
CA THR A 28 10.24 -8.94 2.87
C THR A 28 10.65 -8.07 1.67
N LEU A 29 11.31 -6.94 1.94
CA LEU A 29 11.90 -6.06 0.92
C LEU A 29 13.43 -6.16 1.01
N GLY A 30 14.10 -6.43 -0.12
CA GLY A 30 15.56 -6.51 -0.18
C GLY A 30 16.14 -5.99 -1.48
N GLU A 31 17.39 -5.52 -1.46
CA GLU A 31 18.11 -5.10 -2.67
C GLU A 31 18.52 -6.33 -3.52
N GLY A 32 18.07 -6.35 -4.78
CA GLY A 32 18.52 -7.26 -5.82
C GLY A 32 19.34 -6.54 -6.89
N LYS A 33 19.92 -7.31 -7.82
CA LYS A 33 20.75 -6.75 -8.92
C LYS A 33 20.01 -5.73 -9.81
N ASP A 34 18.69 -5.83 -9.89
CA ASP A 34 17.83 -5.03 -10.77
C ASP A 34 16.79 -4.21 -9.99
N GLY A 35 17.03 -3.91 -8.70
CA GLY A 35 16.11 -3.09 -7.88
C GLY A 35 15.58 -3.80 -6.63
N ILE A 36 14.37 -3.44 -6.18
CA ILE A 36 13.79 -3.96 -4.94
C ILE A 36 13.12 -5.32 -5.21
N THR A 37 13.42 -6.31 -4.39
CA THR A 37 12.77 -7.62 -4.41
C THR A 37 11.74 -7.74 -3.29
N VAL A 38 10.61 -8.39 -3.59
CA VAL A 38 9.41 -8.42 -2.73
C VAL A 38 8.92 -9.84 -2.52
N GLY A 39 8.91 -10.34 -1.28
CA GLY A 39 8.37 -11.66 -0.91
C GLY A 39 9.30 -12.45 0.02
N GLU A 40 8.97 -13.73 0.29
CA GLU A 40 9.91 -14.63 0.99
C GLU A 40 11.19 -14.81 0.14
N ALA A 41 12.35 -14.93 0.78
CA ALA A 41 13.65 -14.99 0.09
C ALA A 41 13.74 -16.06 -1.02
N LYS A 42 12.94 -17.13 -0.95
CA LYS A 42 12.84 -18.19 -1.97
C LYS A 42 11.92 -17.85 -3.16
N ASP A 43 10.92 -16.98 -2.95
CA ASP A 43 9.84 -16.66 -3.89
C ASP A 43 9.73 -15.14 -4.16
N ALA A 44 10.83 -14.42 -3.98
CA ALA A 44 10.87 -12.97 -4.13
C ALA A 44 10.71 -12.57 -5.61
N ILE A 45 9.94 -11.51 -5.85
CA ILE A 45 9.68 -10.97 -7.19
C ILE A 45 10.43 -9.65 -7.32
N SER A 46 11.16 -9.46 -8.43
CA SER A 46 11.77 -8.16 -8.75
C SER A 46 10.72 -7.10 -9.04
N SER A 47 10.93 -5.87 -8.57
CA SER A 47 10.06 -4.72 -8.82
C SER A 47 9.80 -4.48 -10.30
N ASP A 48 10.72 -4.83 -11.19
CA ASP A 48 10.54 -4.65 -12.65
C ASP A 48 9.45 -5.52 -13.25
N LYS A 49 9.11 -6.62 -12.57
CA LYS A 49 8.04 -7.53 -12.99
C LYS A 49 6.66 -7.12 -12.47
N LEU A 50 6.59 -6.07 -11.66
CA LEU A 50 5.34 -5.56 -11.12
C LEU A 50 4.63 -4.65 -12.14
N SER A 51 3.31 -4.79 -12.22
CA SER A 51 2.48 -3.82 -12.92
C SER A 51 2.55 -2.44 -12.27
N ALA A 52 2.18 -1.39 -13.00
CA ALA A 52 2.18 -0.01 -12.47
C ALA A 52 1.34 0.10 -11.19
N GLY A 53 0.13 -0.49 -11.18
CA GLY A 53 -0.72 -0.51 -9.98
C GLY A 53 -0.13 -1.30 -8.82
N GLU A 54 0.53 -2.44 -9.07
CA GLU A 54 1.24 -3.18 -7.99
C GLU A 54 2.40 -2.36 -7.40
N LYS A 55 3.16 -1.63 -8.24
CA LYS A 55 4.23 -0.73 -7.78
C LYS A 55 3.69 0.42 -6.93
N GLN A 56 2.57 1.01 -7.34
CA GLN A 56 1.92 2.09 -6.60
C GLN A 56 1.38 1.60 -5.25
N MET A 57 0.70 0.44 -5.22
CA MET A 57 0.23 -0.13 -3.96
C MET A 57 1.39 -0.43 -3.00
N LEU A 58 2.47 -1.03 -3.52
CA LEU A 58 3.66 -1.26 -2.72
C LEU A 58 4.23 0.05 -2.17
N SER A 59 4.23 1.12 -2.96
CA SER A 59 4.73 2.43 -2.53
C SER A 59 3.92 2.98 -1.36
N PHE A 60 2.58 2.93 -1.40
CA PHE A 60 1.74 3.33 -0.27
C PHE A 60 2.04 2.54 1.00
N LEU A 61 2.15 1.22 0.88
CA LEU A 61 2.43 0.33 2.02
C LEU A 61 3.81 0.61 2.62
N CYS A 62 4.81 0.90 1.80
CA CYS A 62 6.14 1.30 2.25
C CYS A 62 6.12 2.66 2.95
N TYR A 63 5.53 3.69 2.34
CA TYR A 63 5.45 5.03 2.93
C TYR A 63 4.80 4.99 4.31
N ASN A 64 3.70 4.24 4.43
CA ASN A 64 3.04 4.08 5.71
C ASN A 64 3.87 3.27 6.71
N ALA A 65 4.50 2.16 6.29
CA ALA A 65 5.33 1.34 7.18
C ALA A 65 6.56 2.08 7.74
N PHE A 66 7.10 3.05 7.00
CA PHE A 66 8.30 3.80 7.36
C PHE A 66 8.02 5.17 8.00
N SER A 67 6.75 5.51 8.20
CA SER A 67 6.33 6.73 8.88
C SER A 67 5.52 6.34 10.11
N ASP A 68 5.78 6.95 11.26
CA ASP A 68 5.01 6.71 12.49
C ASP A 68 4.39 8.02 12.99
N ASN A 69 3.17 7.95 13.50
CA ASN A 69 2.40 9.08 14.06
C ASN A 69 2.45 10.36 13.18
N THR A 70 2.34 10.19 11.86
CA THR A 70 2.50 11.27 10.87
C THR A 70 1.22 11.49 10.08
N ALA A 71 0.98 12.73 9.65
CA ALA A 71 -0.08 13.06 8.70
C ALA A 71 0.38 12.75 7.26
N ILE A 72 -0.33 11.86 6.57
CA ILE A 72 -0.06 11.44 5.20
C ILE A 72 -1.18 11.98 4.30
N PHE A 73 -0.80 12.73 3.27
CA PHE A 73 -1.70 13.23 2.24
C PHE A 73 -1.57 12.37 0.99
N ILE A 74 -2.69 11.90 0.47
CA ILE A 74 -2.76 11.07 -0.73
C ILE A 74 -3.70 11.76 -1.71
N ASP A 75 -3.20 12.00 -2.91
CA ASP A 75 -3.94 12.65 -3.98
C ASP A 75 -4.15 11.65 -5.13
N GLU A 76 -5.40 11.55 -5.58
CA GLU A 76 -5.88 10.63 -6.62
C GLU A 76 -5.28 9.21 -6.56
N PRO A 77 -5.39 8.49 -5.42
CA PRO A 77 -4.83 7.15 -5.28
C PRO A 77 -5.37 6.14 -6.30
N GLU A 78 -6.54 6.37 -6.87
CA GLU A 78 -7.17 5.56 -7.91
C GLU A 78 -6.43 5.60 -9.25
N LEU A 79 -5.59 6.63 -9.50
CA LEU A 79 -4.80 6.72 -10.72
C LEU A 79 -3.87 5.52 -10.82
N SER A 80 -4.15 4.61 -11.76
CA SER A 80 -3.41 3.36 -12.03
C SER A 80 -3.75 2.15 -11.13
N LEU A 81 -4.70 2.28 -10.20
CA LEU A 81 -5.23 1.15 -9.43
C LEU A 81 -6.49 0.57 -10.07
N HIS A 82 -6.52 -0.76 -10.20
CA HIS A 82 -7.77 -1.47 -10.53
C HIS A 82 -8.74 -1.38 -9.35
N GLN A 83 -10.05 -1.42 -9.62
CA GLN A 83 -11.13 -1.29 -8.64
C GLN A 83 -10.90 -2.11 -7.34
N ASP A 84 -10.62 -3.41 -7.47
CA ASP A 84 -10.28 -4.29 -6.34
C ASP A 84 -9.17 -3.75 -5.41
N TRP A 85 -8.20 -3.00 -5.94
CA TRP A 85 -7.12 -2.41 -5.15
C TRP A 85 -7.54 -1.12 -4.46
N GLN A 86 -8.45 -0.35 -5.08
CA GLN A 86 -9.02 0.85 -4.49
C GLN A 86 -9.81 0.49 -3.22
N ASP A 87 -10.61 -0.58 -3.30
CA ASP A 87 -11.39 -1.11 -2.17
C ASP A 87 -10.52 -1.52 -0.97
N ILE A 88 -9.31 -2.04 -1.20
CA ILE A 88 -8.46 -2.57 -0.12
C ILE A 88 -7.37 -1.60 0.35
N LEU A 89 -7.14 -0.49 -0.36
CA LEU A 89 -6.01 0.41 -0.11
C LEU A 89 -6.00 0.93 1.33
N LEU A 90 -7.01 1.73 1.70
CA LEU A 90 -7.08 2.36 3.02
C LEU A 90 -7.21 1.34 4.16
N PRO A 91 -8.02 0.26 4.04
CA PRO A 91 -8.03 -0.82 5.03
C PRO A 91 -6.65 -1.43 5.28
N LEU A 92 -5.86 -1.66 4.23
CA LEU A 92 -4.50 -2.21 4.38
C LEU A 92 -3.55 -1.23 5.07
N LEU A 93 -3.62 0.06 4.74
CA LEU A 93 -2.81 1.08 5.42
C LEU A 93 -3.17 1.19 6.91
N LEU A 94 -4.47 1.21 7.25
CA LEU A 94 -4.92 1.27 8.63
C LEU A 94 -4.53 0.02 9.44
N LYS A 95 -4.51 -1.16 8.81
CA LYS A 95 -4.07 -2.42 9.44
C LYS A 95 -2.59 -2.41 9.89
N GLN A 96 -1.73 -1.56 9.32
CA GLN A 96 -0.32 -1.47 9.70
C GLN A 96 -0.10 -0.85 11.09
N LYS A 97 -1.12 -0.19 11.68
CA LYS A 97 -1.10 0.34 13.06
C LYS A 97 0.08 1.26 13.39
N THR A 98 0.52 2.05 12.41
CA THR A 98 1.61 3.04 12.51
C THR A 98 1.21 4.32 13.26
N GLY A 99 -0.08 4.48 13.57
CA GLY A 99 -0.63 5.70 14.18
C GLY A 99 -0.75 6.87 13.19
N ASN A 100 -0.50 6.64 11.91
CA ASN A 100 -0.62 7.67 10.88
C ASN A 100 -2.07 8.09 10.63
N GLN A 101 -2.25 9.38 10.34
CA GLN A 101 -3.52 9.95 9.92
C GLN A 101 -3.48 10.16 8.40
N PHE A 102 -4.49 9.66 7.70
CA PHE A 102 -4.60 9.80 6.25
C PHE A 102 -5.59 10.90 5.87
N PHE A 103 -5.18 11.78 4.97
CA PHE A 103 -6.02 12.75 4.27
C PHE A 103 -5.99 12.38 2.79
N VAL A 104 -7.16 12.07 2.23
CA VAL A 104 -7.26 11.52 0.88
C VAL A 104 -8.15 12.40 0.03
N ALA A 105 -7.63 12.88 -1.09
CA ALA A 105 -8.41 13.47 -2.17
C ALA A 105 -8.62 12.38 -3.24
N THR A 106 -9.87 12.11 -3.59
CA THR A 106 -10.25 11.00 -4.48
C THR A 106 -11.57 11.33 -5.17
N HIS A 107 -11.71 10.89 -6.42
CA HIS A 107 -12.97 10.84 -7.16
C HIS A 107 -13.60 9.44 -7.15
N SER A 108 -12.90 8.44 -6.61
CA SER A 108 -13.36 7.06 -6.58
C SER A 108 -14.32 6.76 -5.43
N GLU A 109 -15.54 6.36 -5.78
CA GLU A 109 -16.56 5.82 -4.86
C GLU A 109 -16.05 4.61 -4.08
N PHE A 110 -15.22 3.76 -4.69
CA PHE A 110 -14.59 2.60 -4.05
C PHE A 110 -13.71 2.97 -2.86
N ILE A 111 -13.23 4.21 -2.78
CA ILE A 111 -12.38 4.67 -1.69
C ILE A 111 -13.19 5.39 -0.61
N TYR A 112 -14.04 6.35 -0.97
CA TYR A 112 -14.73 7.17 0.03
C TYR A 112 -15.97 6.47 0.63
N ASP A 113 -16.67 5.58 -0.09
CA ASP A 113 -17.84 4.85 0.43
C ASP A 113 -17.52 3.97 1.64
N GLN A 114 -16.24 3.62 1.82
CA GLN A 114 -15.76 2.84 2.96
C GLN A 114 -15.79 3.62 4.28
N PHE A 115 -15.84 4.96 4.23
CA PHE A 115 -15.76 5.84 5.39
C PHE A 115 -16.81 6.96 5.33
N PRO A 116 -18.12 6.64 5.34
CA PRO A 116 -19.19 7.62 5.14
C PRO A 116 -19.20 8.72 6.21
N ASP A 117 -18.76 8.42 7.44
CA ASP A 117 -18.69 9.41 8.52
C ASP A 117 -17.46 10.34 8.44
N LYS A 118 -16.58 10.16 7.43
CA LYS A 118 -15.29 10.87 7.29
C LYS A 118 -15.11 11.52 5.92
N GLU A 119 -16.16 11.57 5.10
CA GLU A 119 -16.12 12.22 3.80
C GLU A 119 -16.39 13.72 3.91
N HIS A 120 -15.71 14.50 3.07
CA HIS A 120 -15.99 15.92 2.86
C HIS A 120 -16.12 16.16 1.36
N ILE A 121 -17.35 16.35 0.89
CA ILE A 121 -17.64 16.58 -0.53
C ILE A 121 -17.29 18.03 -0.89
N LEU A 122 -16.37 18.20 -1.83
CA LEU A 122 -15.99 19.50 -2.39
C LEU A 122 -16.78 19.74 -3.68
N ASN A 123 -17.88 20.49 -3.58
CA ASN A 123 -18.60 20.97 -4.76
C ASN A 123 -17.94 22.25 -5.27
N LEU A 124 -17.37 22.19 -6.47
CA LEU A 124 -16.78 23.35 -7.16
C LEU A 124 -17.82 24.22 -7.90
N GLU A 125 -19.11 23.86 -7.83
CA GLU A 125 -20.18 24.70 -8.36
C GLU A 125 -20.47 25.86 -7.41
N GLY A 126 -19.62 26.87 -7.55
CA GLY A 126 -19.74 28.21 -6.97
C GLY A 126 -19.46 29.27 -8.02
N ASN A 127 -20.26 29.26 -9.09
CA ASN A 127 -20.66 30.43 -9.89
C ASN A 127 -21.89 30.10 -10.72
#